data_AF-A0A661D511-F1
#
_entry.id   AF-A0A661D511-F1
#
_cell.length_a   1.000
_cell.length_b   1.000
_cell.length_c   1.000
_cell.angle_alpha   90.00
_cell.angle_beta   90.00
_cell.angle_gamma   90.00
#
_symmetry.space_group_name_H-M   'P 1'
#
loop_
_entity.id
_entity.type
_entity.pdbx_description
1 polymer ?
#
loop_
_entity_poly.entity_id
_entity_poly.type
_entity_poly.pdbx_seq_one_letter_code
_entity_poly.pdbx_strand_id
1 'polypeptide(L)'
;MIQAVQWMLIAMAVIIVLAACNQGGSSSGIGSSKGATTTQVEHAMYRDRSKALQGIHLGIMAIGSITYNKWFHGSEKELREGLIRMREGLSGITVGAACIKGFTDDDGKDNGYGWARGNSIYFCELPLDRLKDTRGWWYHEGSHVLMGTKDYAYGKAESQALPSSKAVRNAASIAGYLGEVQ
;
A
#
# COMPACT_ATOMS: atom_id res chain seq x y z
N MET A 1 -11.44 -60.83 -13.55
CA MET A 1 -11.54 -60.34 -12.15
C MET A 1 -10.29 -59.64 -11.61
N ILE A 2 -9.10 -59.84 -12.19
CA ILE A 2 -7.85 -59.21 -11.70
C ILE A 2 -7.73 -57.71 -12.06
N GLN A 3 -8.34 -57.26 -13.17
CA GLN A 3 -8.25 -55.86 -13.59
C GLN A 3 -9.04 -54.87 -12.70
N ALA A 4 -10.11 -55.29 -12.01
CA ALA A 4 -10.90 -54.39 -11.17
C ALA A 4 -10.17 -54.01 -9.86
N VAL A 5 -9.34 -54.92 -9.33
CA VAL A 5 -8.56 -54.69 -8.10
C VAL A 5 -7.39 -53.73 -8.35
N GLN A 6 -6.83 -53.76 -9.56
CA GLN A 6 -5.68 -52.94 -9.94
C GLN A 6 -6.04 -51.45 -10.05
N TRP A 7 -7.25 -51.12 -10.53
CA TRP A 7 -7.74 -49.73 -10.55
C TRP A 7 -8.06 -49.17 -9.16
N MET A 8 -8.50 -50.03 -8.24
CA MET A 8 -8.83 -49.63 -6.87
C MET A 8 -7.58 -49.24 -6.06
N LEU A 9 -6.45 -49.94 -6.27
CA LEU A 9 -5.18 -49.65 -5.61
C LEU A 9 -4.54 -48.34 -6.10
N ILE A 10 -4.72 -47.99 -7.38
CA ILE A 10 -4.22 -46.72 -7.93
C ILE A 10 -5.05 -45.54 -7.38
N ALA A 11 -6.36 -45.70 -7.26
CA ALA A 11 -7.23 -44.65 -6.70
C ALA A 11 -6.91 -44.33 -5.22
N MET A 12 -6.58 -45.35 -4.40
CA MET A 12 -6.16 -45.13 -3.01
C MET A 12 -4.77 -44.47 -2.90
N ALA A 13 -3.84 -44.80 -3.80
CA ALA A 13 -2.52 -44.16 -3.81
C ALA A 13 -2.59 -42.66 -4.15
N VAL A 14 -3.48 -42.26 -5.06
CA VAL A 14 -3.69 -40.84 -5.42
C VAL A 14 -4.33 -40.05 -4.27
N ILE A 15 -5.27 -40.64 -3.53
CA ILE A 15 -5.91 -39.99 -2.37
C ILE A 15 -4.91 -39.81 -1.20
N ILE A 16 -4.03 -40.78 -0.97
CA ILE A 16 -3.02 -40.69 0.11
C ILE A 16 -1.95 -39.63 -0.22
N VAL A 17 -1.56 -39.48 -1.48
CA VAL A 17 -0.64 -38.41 -1.91
C VAL A 17 -1.29 -37.01 -1.78
N LEU A 18 -2.60 -36.88 -2.07
CA LEU A 18 -3.34 -35.64 -1.86
C LEU A 18 -3.56 -35.31 -0.37
N ALA A 19 -3.64 -36.32 0.51
CA ALA A 19 -3.72 -36.12 1.96
C ALA A 19 -2.35 -35.80 2.60
N ALA A 20 -1.26 -36.36 2.07
CA ALA A 20 0.10 -36.10 2.53
C ALA A 20 0.63 -34.70 2.14
N CYS A 21 0.07 -34.07 1.09
CA CYS A 21 0.31 -32.65 0.83
C CYS A 21 -0.42 -31.71 1.81
N ASN A 22 -1.36 -32.21 2.62
CA ASN A 22 -2.13 -31.40 3.58
C ASN A 22 -1.75 -31.63 5.05
N GLN A 23 -0.82 -32.53 5.37
CA GLN A 23 -0.33 -32.73 6.74
C GLN A 23 1.15 -33.12 6.75
N GLY A 24 2.04 -32.12 6.90
CA GLY A 24 3.45 -32.39 7.08
C GLY A 24 4.31 -31.12 7.08
N GLY A 25 4.30 -30.39 8.20
CA GLY A 25 5.21 -29.24 8.37
C GLY A 25 4.94 -28.38 9.60
N SER A 26 4.61 -29.00 10.75
CA SER A 26 4.65 -28.31 12.03
C SER A 26 6.11 -28.19 12.46
N SER A 27 6.81 -27.18 11.95
CA SER A 27 8.06 -26.69 12.55
C SER A 27 7.74 -25.49 13.42
N SER A 28 7.92 -25.67 14.72
CA SER A 28 8.01 -24.62 15.73
C SER A 28 8.99 -23.55 15.27
N GLY A 29 8.50 -22.35 14.97
CA GLY A 29 9.34 -21.21 14.59
C GLY A 29 8.50 -19.99 14.22
N ILE A 30 8.57 -18.95 15.06
CA ILE A 30 8.32 -17.52 14.77
C ILE A 30 7.12 -17.22 13.88
N GLY A 31 6.05 -16.67 14.46
CA GLY A 31 4.79 -16.33 13.80
C GLY A 31 4.93 -15.78 12.37
N SER A 32 4.74 -16.67 11.38
CA SER A 32 4.65 -16.30 9.98
C SER A 32 3.27 -15.68 9.75
N SER A 33 3.20 -14.35 9.77
CA SER A 33 2.07 -13.66 9.16
C SER A 33 2.13 -13.95 7.66
N LYS A 34 1.22 -14.79 7.16
CA LYS A 34 1.08 -15.01 5.71
C LYS A 34 0.89 -13.65 5.03
N GLY A 35 1.81 -13.29 4.13
CA GLY A 35 1.68 -12.08 3.32
C GLY A 35 0.38 -12.10 2.50
N ALA A 36 -0.22 -10.93 2.28
CA ALA A 36 -1.38 -10.81 1.44
C ALA A 36 -1.03 -11.13 -0.02
N THR A 37 -1.90 -11.85 -0.71
CA THR A 37 -1.76 -12.10 -2.15
C THR A 37 -1.90 -10.79 -2.94
N THR A 38 -1.31 -10.74 -4.14
CA THR A 38 -1.45 -9.65 -5.11
C THR A 38 -2.89 -9.17 -5.27
N THR A 39 -3.82 -10.11 -5.48
CA THR A 39 -5.24 -9.80 -5.66
C THR A 39 -5.87 -9.21 -4.39
N GLN A 40 -5.46 -9.66 -3.20
CA GLN A 40 -5.95 -9.08 -1.94
C GLN A 40 -5.47 -7.64 -1.75
N VAL A 41 -4.23 -7.34 -2.11
CA VAL A 41 -3.67 -5.98 -2.05
C VAL A 41 -4.39 -5.07 -3.05
N GLU A 42 -4.49 -5.47 -4.31
CA GLU A 42 -5.17 -4.71 -5.36
C GLU A 42 -6.63 -4.42 -4.97
N HIS A 43 -7.37 -5.44 -4.51
CA HIS A 43 -8.74 -5.27 -4.07
C HIS A 43 -8.83 -4.32 -2.87
N ALA A 44 -7.96 -4.45 -1.86
CA ALA A 44 -7.96 -3.55 -0.71
C ALA A 44 -7.70 -2.09 -1.11
N MET A 45 -6.73 -1.87 -2.00
CA MET A 45 -6.42 -0.56 -2.55
C MET A 45 -7.63 0.02 -3.29
N TYR A 46 -8.18 -0.70 -4.27
CA TYR A 46 -9.31 -0.19 -5.05
C TYR A 46 -10.57 0.05 -4.21
N ARG A 47 -10.80 -0.74 -3.16
CA ARG A 47 -11.90 -0.55 -2.21
C ARG A 47 -11.83 0.82 -1.52
N ASP A 48 -10.65 1.26 -1.09
CA ASP A 48 -10.53 2.52 -0.34
C ASP A 48 -10.26 3.74 -1.22
N ARG A 49 -10.12 3.57 -2.55
CA ARG A 49 -9.85 4.66 -3.50
C ARG A 49 -10.90 5.78 -3.45
N SER A 50 -12.19 5.45 -3.35
CA SER A 50 -13.26 6.47 -3.26
C SER A 50 -13.18 7.26 -1.96
N LYS A 51 -12.83 6.61 -0.84
CA LYS A 51 -12.58 7.27 0.44
C LYS A 51 -11.34 8.16 0.38
N ALA A 52 -10.30 7.71 -0.33
CA ALA A 52 -9.11 8.52 -0.57
C ALA A 52 -9.45 9.81 -1.35
N LEU A 53 -10.26 9.70 -2.40
CA LEU A 53 -10.75 10.87 -3.15
C LEU A 53 -11.55 11.85 -2.27
N GLN A 54 -12.39 11.35 -1.37
CA GLN A 54 -13.09 12.19 -0.39
C GLN A 54 -12.12 12.85 0.59
N GLY A 55 -11.14 12.11 1.10
CA GLY A 55 -10.09 12.65 1.98
C GLY A 55 -9.28 13.78 1.31
N ILE A 56 -8.94 13.63 0.02
CA ILE A 56 -8.27 14.69 -0.75
C ILE A 56 -9.17 15.92 -0.89
N HIS A 57 -10.47 15.73 -1.15
CA HIS A 57 -11.43 16.83 -1.22
C HIS A 57 -11.50 17.62 0.11
N LEU A 58 -11.60 16.91 1.23
CA LEU A 58 -11.55 17.53 2.56
C LEU A 58 -10.21 18.24 2.79
N GLY A 59 -9.10 17.64 2.37
CA GLY A 59 -7.78 18.25 2.37
C GLY A 59 -7.75 19.61 1.67
N ILE A 60 -8.29 19.70 0.45
CA ILE A 60 -8.35 20.96 -0.31
C ILE A 60 -9.14 22.03 0.43
N MET A 61 -10.24 21.65 1.09
CA MET A 61 -11.08 22.55 1.89
C MET A 61 -10.40 22.99 3.19
N ALA A 62 -9.57 22.12 3.78
CA ALA A 62 -8.87 22.35 5.04
C ALA A 62 -7.54 23.11 4.89
N ILE A 63 -7.16 23.51 3.67
CA ILE A 63 -6.01 24.39 3.46
C ILE A 63 -6.27 25.74 4.14
N GLY A 64 -5.28 26.25 4.88
CA GLY A 64 -5.41 27.42 5.76
C GLY A 64 -5.75 27.10 7.22
N SER A 65 -6.03 25.83 7.54
CA SER A 65 -6.24 25.37 8.92
C SER A 65 -4.94 25.22 9.73
N ILE A 66 -5.09 25.00 11.04
CA ILE A 66 -3.97 24.63 11.94
C ILE A 66 -3.27 23.36 11.45
N THR A 67 -4.04 22.35 10.99
CA THR A 67 -3.48 21.11 10.43
C THR A 67 -2.65 21.40 9.19
N TYR A 68 -3.11 22.27 8.29
CA TYR A 68 -2.30 22.69 7.13
C TYR A 68 -0.98 23.34 7.55
N ASN A 69 -1.05 24.31 8.48
CA ASN A 69 0.16 25.02 8.94
C ASN A 69 1.16 24.07 9.59
N LYS A 70 0.68 23.10 10.37
CA LYS A 70 1.52 22.08 11.02
C LYS A 70 2.34 21.25 10.02
N TRP A 71 1.82 20.99 8.83
CA TRP A 71 2.46 20.11 7.84
C TRP A 71 3.27 20.86 6.79
N PHE A 72 2.84 22.04 6.35
CA PHE A 72 3.44 22.71 5.20
C PHE A 72 4.00 24.09 5.48
N HIS A 73 3.64 24.73 6.60
CA HIS A 73 4.17 26.04 7.04
C HIS A 73 4.10 27.15 5.96
N GLY A 74 3.34 26.97 4.87
CA GLY A 74 3.37 27.77 3.65
C GLY A 74 3.09 26.96 2.38
N SER A 75 3.28 27.57 1.20
CA SER A 75 3.11 26.93 -0.14
C SER A 75 1.68 26.54 -0.51
N GLU A 76 0.72 27.35 -0.05
CA GLU A 76 -0.71 27.09 -0.19
C GLU A 76 -1.16 26.83 -1.64
N LYS A 77 -0.68 27.66 -2.57
CA LYS A 77 -1.00 27.54 -4.00
C LYS A 77 -0.52 26.21 -4.59
N GLU A 78 0.74 25.85 -4.35
CA GLU A 78 1.36 24.63 -4.88
C GLU A 78 0.67 23.38 -4.31
N LEU A 79 0.36 23.38 -3.01
CA LEU A 79 -0.39 22.30 -2.38
C LEU A 79 -1.79 22.17 -2.98
N ARG A 80 -2.52 23.27 -3.09
CA ARG A 80 -3.90 23.29 -3.61
C ARG A 80 -3.96 22.74 -5.04
N GLU A 81 -3.08 23.23 -5.92
CA GLU A 81 -2.99 22.75 -7.29
C GLU A 81 -2.60 21.26 -7.37
N GLY A 82 -1.67 20.83 -6.51
CA GLY A 82 -1.27 19.42 -6.40
C GLY A 82 -2.41 18.51 -5.96
N LEU A 83 -3.15 18.88 -4.91
CA LEU A 83 -4.27 18.10 -4.42
C LEU A 83 -5.44 18.07 -5.42
N ILE A 84 -5.67 19.14 -6.18
CA ILE A 84 -6.65 19.13 -7.29
C ILE A 84 -6.24 18.09 -8.34
N ARG A 85 -4.97 18.10 -8.79
CA ARG A 85 -4.46 17.07 -9.72
C ARG A 85 -4.61 15.66 -9.17
N MET A 86 -4.33 15.47 -7.88
CA MET A 86 -4.55 14.17 -7.23
C MET A 86 -6.02 13.77 -7.29
N ARG A 87 -6.94 14.64 -6.89
CA ARG A 87 -8.38 14.35 -6.88
C ARG A 87 -8.91 13.98 -8.26
N GLU A 88 -8.42 14.64 -9.31
CA GLU A 88 -8.86 14.40 -10.68
C GLU A 88 -8.21 13.15 -11.30
N GLY A 89 -6.94 12.88 -10.97
CA GLY A 89 -6.16 11.80 -11.57
C GLY A 89 -6.20 10.46 -10.84
N LEU A 90 -6.55 10.41 -9.54
CA LEU A 90 -6.40 9.18 -8.73
C LEU A 90 -7.21 8.00 -9.27
N SER A 91 -8.37 8.27 -9.90
CA SER A 91 -9.22 7.24 -10.51
C SER A 91 -8.58 6.56 -11.73
N GLY A 92 -7.65 7.26 -12.38
CA GLY A 92 -6.90 6.77 -13.54
C GLY A 92 -5.64 5.98 -13.16
N ILE A 93 -5.19 6.01 -11.90
CA ILE A 93 -4.04 5.23 -11.46
C ILE A 93 -4.41 3.75 -11.38
N THR A 94 -3.55 2.91 -11.96
CA THR A 94 -3.65 1.45 -11.83
C THR A 94 -2.85 0.97 -10.63
N VAL A 95 -3.40 0.02 -9.90
CA VAL A 95 -2.70 -0.73 -8.85
C VAL A 95 -2.31 -2.08 -9.43
N GLY A 96 -1.03 -2.41 -9.33
CA GLY A 96 -0.54 -3.78 -9.53
C GLY A 96 0.14 -4.28 -8.25
N ALA A 97 0.35 -5.58 -8.09
CA ALA A 97 1.41 -6.03 -7.19
C ALA A 97 2.68 -6.33 -7.99
N ALA A 98 3.81 -5.84 -7.49
CA ALA A 98 5.11 -6.26 -7.97
C ALA A 98 5.75 -7.06 -6.83
N CYS A 99 5.70 -8.40 -6.95
CA CYS A 99 6.38 -9.28 -6.01
C CYS A 99 7.89 -9.20 -6.25
N ILE A 100 8.56 -8.19 -5.69
CA ILE A 100 10.00 -8.22 -5.54
C ILE A 100 10.29 -8.74 -4.14
N LYS A 101 10.51 -10.06 -4.04
CA LYS A 101 11.13 -10.62 -2.84
C LYS A 101 12.46 -9.92 -2.62
N GLY A 102 12.67 -9.36 -1.42
CA GLY A 102 13.95 -8.83 -0.99
C GLY A 102 14.09 -7.30 -1.01
N PHE A 103 13.01 -6.53 -1.15
CA PHE A 103 13.05 -5.08 -0.86
C PHE A 103 12.91 -4.86 0.64
N THR A 104 13.95 -5.21 1.39
CA THR A 104 14.09 -4.83 2.81
C THR A 104 14.56 -3.39 2.88
N ASP A 105 14.10 -2.63 3.88
CA ASP A 105 14.74 -1.36 4.21
C ASP A 105 16.21 -1.56 4.60
N ASP A 106 16.93 -0.46 4.80
CA ASP A 106 18.34 -0.49 5.24
C ASP A 106 18.54 -1.24 6.58
N ASP A 107 17.45 -1.43 7.34
CA ASP A 107 17.42 -2.18 8.61
C ASP A 107 17.06 -3.67 8.44
N GLY A 108 16.89 -4.17 7.21
CA GLY A 108 16.52 -5.57 6.95
C GLY A 108 15.06 -5.90 7.29
N LYS A 109 14.22 -4.90 7.57
CA LYS A 109 12.81 -5.08 7.93
C LYS A 109 11.94 -4.95 6.68
N ASP A 110 11.09 -5.95 6.48
CA ASP A 110 10.02 -5.90 5.49
C ASP A 110 8.90 -5.02 6.02
N ASN A 111 9.00 -3.72 5.73
CA ASN A 111 8.01 -2.74 6.14
C ASN A 111 6.84 -2.59 5.16
N GLY A 112 6.72 -3.49 4.16
CA GLY A 112 5.67 -3.43 3.18
C GLY A 112 5.73 -2.13 2.38
N TYR A 113 6.68 -2.05 1.45
CA TYR A 113 6.84 -0.86 0.62
C TYR A 113 5.86 -0.87 -0.56
N GLY A 114 5.18 0.26 -0.73
CA GLY A 114 4.62 0.67 -2.01
C GLY A 114 5.68 1.41 -2.84
N TRP A 115 5.54 1.43 -4.15
CA TRP A 115 6.25 2.37 -5.01
C TRP A 115 5.34 2.86 -6.13
N ALA A 116 5.74 3.94 -6.80
CA ALA A 116 5.05 4.47 -7.97
C ALA A 116 5.97 4.45 -9.21
N ARG A 117 5.46 3.96 -10.35
CA ARG A 117 6.16 4.05 -11.64
C ARG A 117 5.15 4.26 -12.77
N GLY A 118 5.39 5.30 -13.58
CA GLY A 118 4.43 5.69 -14.61
C GLY A 118 3.11 6.08 -13.98
N ASN A 119 2.00 5.55 -14.49
CA ASN A 119 0.65 5.77 -13.95
C ASN A 119 0.18 4.64 -13.01
N SER A 120 1.14 3.93 -12.39
CA SER A 120 0.87 2.75 -11.59
C SER A 120 1.48 2.84 -10.20
N ILE A 121 0.74 2.34 -9.21
CA ILE A 121 1.24 2.06 -7.87
C ILE A 121 1.45 0.56 -7.76
N TYR A 122 2.57 0.15 -7.18
CA TYR A 122 2.84 -1.25 -6.89
C TYR A 122 3.14 -1.46 -5.42
N PHE A 123 2.83 -2.64 -4.93
CA PHE A 123 3.10 -3.04 -3.56
C PHE A 123 3.87 -4.34 -3.51
N CYS A 124 4.78 -4.43 -2.54
CA CYS A 124 5.36 -5.69 -2.08
C CYS A 124 4.34 -6.47 -1.21
N GLU A 125 4.66 -7.70 -0.82
CA GLU A 125 3.81 -8.51 0.06
C GLU A 125 3.47 -7.74 1.35
N LEU A 126 2.24 -7.23 1.46
CA LEU A 126 1.80 -6.51 2.65
C LEU A 126 1.25 -7.50 3.68
N PRO A 127 1.57 -7.33 4.98
CA PRO A 127 0.83 -8.01 6.04
C PRO A 127 -0.67 -7.73 5.94
N LEU A 128 -1.51 -8.76 6.09
CA LEU A 128 -2.97 -8.65 5.93
C LEU A 128 -3.61 -7.59 6.85
N ASP A 129 -3.05 -7.35 8.02
CA ASP A 129 -3.50 -6.32 8.96
C ASP A 129 -3.27 -4.90 8.45
N ARG A 130 -2.25 -4.68 7.60
CA ARG A 130 -2.00 -3.40 6.92
C ARG A 130 -2.95 -3.12 5.75
N LEU A 131 -3.77 -4.09 5.35
CA LEU A 131 -4.80 -3.91 4.31
C LEU A 131 -6.15 -3.41 4.85
N LYS A 132 -6.27 -3.16 6.16
CA LYS A 132 -7.50 -2.67 6.79
C LYS A 132 -7.89 -1.27 6.31
N ASP A 133 -6.89 -0.42 6.06
CA ASP A 133 -7.08 0.92 5.56
C ASP A 133 -5.90 1.30 4.66
N THR A 134 -6.19 1.45 3.38
CA THR A 134 -5.16 1.74 2.37
C THR A 134 -5.15 3.19 1.90
N ARG A 135 -5.93 4.08 2.53
CA ARG A 135 -6.01 5.51 2.16
C ARG A 135 -4.65 6.19 2.22
N GLY A 136 -3.84 5.90 3.24
CA GLY A 136 -2.49 6.45 3.39
C GLY A 136 -1.59 6.16 2.19
N TRP A 137 -1.69 4.96 1.62
CA TRP A 137 -0.93 4.57 0.43
C TRP A 137 -1.38 5.30 -0.83
N TRP A 138 -2.69 5.51 -1.00
CA TRP A 138 -3.20 6.35 -2.07
C TRP A 138 -2.69 7.78 -1.99
N TYR A 139 -2.57 8.34 -0.79
CA TYR A 139 -2.03 9.68 -0.61
C TYR A 139 -0.53 9.72 -0.89
N HIS A 140 0.23 8.78 -0.33
CA HIS A 140 1.68 8.73 -0.48
C HIS A 140 2.05 8.46 -1.94
N GLU A 141 1.73 7.27 -2.44
CA GLU A 141 2.13 6.82 -3.77
C GLU A 141 1.41 7.57 -4.89
N GLY A 142 0.13 7.89 -4.70
CA GLY A 142 -0.61 8.72 -5.66
C GLY A 142 -0.01 10.12 -5.82
N SER A 143 0.58 10.68 -4.77
CA SER A 143 1.26 11.98 -4.87
C SER A 143 2.53 11.90 -5.71
N HIS A 144 3.27 10.78 -5.68
CA HIS A 144 4.42 10.59 -6.57
C HIS A 144 3.97 10.62 -8.03
N VAL A 145 2.87 9.95 -8.36
CA VAL A 145 2.34 9.88 -9.72
C VAL A 145 1.80 11.24 -10.20
N LEU A 146 0.97 11.90 -9.40
CA LEU A 146 0.14 13.03 -9.86
C LEU A 146 0.68 14.41 -9.46
N MET A 147 1.54 14.46 -8.45
CA MET A 147 2.21 15.69 -8.00
C MET A 147 3.71 15.68 -8.23
N GLY A 148 4.32 14.52 -8.49
CA GLY A 148 5.77 14.40 -8.66
C GLY A 148 6.54 14.58 -7.35
N THR A 149 5.91 14.29 -6.21
CA THR A 149 6.55 14.33 -4.90
C THR A 149 7.74 13.37 -4.83
N LYS A 150 8.59 13.57 -3.84
CA LYS A 150 9.75 12.75 -3.48
C LYS A 150 9.66 12.33 -2.02
N ASP A 151 10.54 11.45 -1.60
CA ASP A 151 10.66 11.01 -0.21
C ASP A 151 11.81 11.76 0.46
N TYR A 152 11.58 13.03 0.82
CA TYR A 152 12.56 13.83 1.55
C TYR A 152 12.67 13.43 3.03
N ALA A 153 11.57 12.93 3.60
CA ALA A 153 11.51 12.41 4.95
C ALA A 153 10.38 11.39 5.08
N TYR A 154 10.58 10.37 5.90
CA TYR A 154 9.55 9.44 6.36
C TYR A 154 9.30 9.64 7.85
N GLY A 155 8.09 9.31 8.31
CA GLY A 155 7.71 9.49 9.70
C GLY A 155 7.10 10.86 9.97
N LYS A 156 6.25 10.92 10.99
CA LYS A 156 5.42 12.09 11.29
C LYS A 156 6.25 13.28 11.75
N ALA A 157 7.22 13.06 12.63
CA ALA A 157 8.02 14.14 13.21
C ALA A 157 8.94 14.75 12.15
N GLU A 158 9.61 13.90 11.37
CA GLU A 158 10.56 14.26 10.33
C GLU A 158 9.85 14.99 9.18
N SER A 159 8.67 14.50 8.77
CA SER A 159 7.89 15.11 7.70
C SER A 159 7.30 16.48 8.08
N GLN A 160 7.00 16.70 9.37
CA GLN A 160 6.52 18.00 9.89
C GLN A 160 7.65 19.01 10.08
N ALA A 161 8.88 18.53 10.28
CA ALA A 161 10.07 19.36 10.43
C ALA A 161 10.65 19.86 9.09
N LEU A 162 10.16 19.36 7.95
CA LEU A 162 10.62 19.80 6.65
C LEU A 162 10.32 21.29 6.40
N PRO A 163 11.23 22.02 5.72
CA PRO A 163 10.92 23.36 5.24
C PRO A 163 9.79 23.31 4.21
N SER A 164 8.96 24.36 4.14
CA SER A 164 7.75 24.42 3.30
C SER A 164 7.97 23.96 1.85
N SER A 165 9.07 24.40 1.23
CA SER A 165 9.43 24.07 -0.16
C SER A 165 9.71 22.58 -0.40
N LYS A 166 10.11 21.83 0.64
CA LYS A 166 10.26 20.38 0.60
C LYS A 166 9.01 19.67 1.09
N ALA A 167 8.33 20.19 2.11
CA ALA A 167 7.15 19.57 2.70
C ALA A 167 6.02 19.39 1.67
N VAL A 168 5.73 20.39 0.84
CA VAL A 168 4.70 20.29 -0.22
C VAL A 168 5.08 19.29 -1.33
N ARG A 169 6.37 18.97 -1.43
CA ARG A 169 6.93 18.01 -2.39
C ARG A 169 7.28 16.67 -1.73
N ASN A 170 6.90 16.45 -0.47
CA ASN A 170 7.21 15.22 0.27
C ASN A 170 5.96 14.33 0.35
N ALA A 171 6.06 13.09 -0.15
CA ALA A 171 4.91 12.18 -0.20
C ALA A 171 4.37 11.83 1.19
N ALA A 172 5.26 11.61 2.17
CA ALA A 172 4.86 11.34 3.55
C ALA A 172 4.18 12.56 4.22
N SER A 173 4.55 13.79 3.84
CA SER A 173 3.88 15.00 4.33
C SER A 173 2.47 15.12 3.76
N ILE A 174 2.26 14.79 2.48
CA ILE A 174 0.92 14.73 1.85
C ILE A 174 0.05 13.68 2.55
N ALA A 175 0.57 12.47 2.73
CA ALA A 175 -0.16 11.38 3.37
C ALA A 175 -0.51 11.68 4.83
N GLY A 176 0.44 12.23 5.59
CA GLY A 176 0.22 12.62 6.98
C GLY A 176 -0.79 13.75 7.14
N TYR A 177 -0.71 14.78 6.29
CA TYR A 177 -1.69 15.87 6.28
C TYR A 177 -3.10 15.36 5.99
N LEU A 178 -3.28 14.62 4.88
CA LEU A 178 -4.60 14.13 4.48
C LEU A 178 -5.14 13.15 5.52
N GLY A 179 -4.29 12.31 6.12
CA GLY A 179 -4.68 11.41 7.20
C GLY A 179 -5.18 12.11 8.46
N GLU A 180 -4.70 13.32 8.77
CA GLU A 180 -5.15 14.12 9.93
C GLU A 180 -6.38 15.01 9.65
N VAL A 181 -6.75 15.21 8.37
CA VAL A 181 -7.93 16.01 7.99
C VAL A 181 -9.24 15.20 8.00
N GLN A 182 -9.14 13.86 7.96
CA GLN A 182 -10.28 12.95 7.83
C GLN A 182 -11.03 12.66 9.13
#